data_AF-A0A662TIN9-F1
#
_entry.id   AF-A0A662TIN9-F1
#
_cell.length_a   1.000
_cell.length_b   1.000
_cell.length_c   1.000
_cell.angle_alpha   90.00
_cell.angle_beta   90.00
_cell.angle_gamma   90.00
#
_symmetry.space_group_name_H-M   'P 1'
#
loop_
_entity.id
_entity.type
_entity.pdbx_description
1 polymer ?
#
loop_
_entity_poly.entity_id
_entity_poly.type
_entity_poly.pdbx_seq_one_letter_code
_entity_poly.pdbx_strand_id
1 'polypeptide(L)'
;MIRDICNPRILLKESMKYYSYEELLERALSKLPQKPREYRTRTTPPQLQVVISGKRTFIHNFRQICNLLNRNPRHLARFILRELAAPGYIEENQTLVIQGEIPI
;
A
#
# COMPACT_ATOMS: atom_id res chain seq x y z
N MET A 1 -44.89 -26.31 23.18
CA MET A 1 -43.58 -25.65 23.00
C MET A 1 -42.51 -26.50 22.29
N ILE A 2 -42.82 -27.58 21.56
CA ILE A 2 -41.75 -28.40 20.88
C ILE A 2 -42.08 -28.76 19.41
N ARG A 3 -43.27 -28.45 18.88
CA ARG A 3 -43.69 -28.95 17.55
C ARG A 3 -43.27 -28.09 16.35
N ASP A 4 -42.79 -26.86 16.58
CA ASP A 4 -42.46 -25.92 15.51
C ASP A 4 -40.99 -25.92 15.09
N ILE A 5 -40.12 -26.65 15.80
CA ILE A 5 -38.66 -26.71 15.52
C ILE A 5 -38.36 -27.70 14.37
N CYS A 6 -39.24 -28.66 14.10
CA CYS A 6 -38.99 -29.75 13.15
C CYS A 6 -39.94 -29.74 11.95
N ASN A 7 -40.17 -28.57 11.33
CA ASN A 7 -40.89 -28.49 10.06
C ASN A 7 -39.91 -28.21 8.90
N PRO A 8 -39.47 -29.23 8.15
CA PRO A 8 -38.48 -29.08 7.08
C PRO A 8 -38.99 -28.23 5.90
N ARG A 9 -40.31 -27.94 5.83
CA ARG A 9 -40.88 -27.00 4.85
C ARG A 9 -40.51 -25.54 5.11
N ILE A 10 -40.19 -25.17 6.35
CA ILE A 10 -39.77 -23.80 6.70
C ILE A 10 -38.35 -23.54 6.16
N LEU A 11 -37.47 -24.53 6.28
CA LEU A 11 -36.07 -24.46 5.85
C LEU A 11 -35.90 -24.37 4.31
N LEU A 12 -36.82 -24.94 3.53
CA LEU A 12 -36.77 -24.87 2.07
C LEU A 12 -37.33 -23.56 1.48
N LYS A 13 -38.01 -22.73 2.29
CA LYS A 13 -38.53 -21.44 1.83
C LYS A 13 -37.50 -20.32 1.92
N GLU A 14 -36.44 -20.51 2.71
CA GLU A 14 -35.37 -19.51 2.89
C GLU A 14 -34.30 -19.54 1.78
N SER A 15 -34.23 -20.60 0.96
CA SER A 15 -33.07 -20.86 0.10
C SER A 15 -33.26 -20.68 -1.41
N MET A 16 -34.32 -20.02 -1.88
CA MET A 16 -34.44 -19.62 -3.30
C MET A 16 -34.97 -18.19 -3.45
N LYS A 17 -34.26 -17.23 -2.84
CA LYS A 17 -34.29 -15.84 -3.33
C LYS A 17 -33.27 -15.72 -4.47
N TYR A 18 -33.76 -15.73 -5.71
CA TYR A 18 -32.98 -15.24 -6.84
C TYR A 18 -32.85 -13.73 -6.65
N TYR A 19 -31.70 -13.27 -6.15
CA TYR A 19 -31.41 -11.84 -6.07
C TYR A 19 -31.45 -11.24 -7.46
N SER A 20 -32.17 -10.13 -7.62
CA SER A 20 -32.16 -9.40 -8.89
C SER A 20 -30.77 -8.83 -9.14
N TYR A 21 -30.32 -8.79 -10.41
CA TYR A 21 -29.04 -8.19 -10.78
C TYR A 21 -28.90 -6.76 -10.23
N GLU A 22 -29.99 -6.00 -10.27
CA GLU A 22 -30.05 -4.61 -9.81
C GLU A 22 -29.80 -4.50 -8.30
N GLU A 23 -30.39 -5.41 -7.50
CA GLU A 23 -30.18 -5.46 -6.04
C GLU A 23 -28.72 -5.80 -5.70
N LEU A 24 -28.08 -6.69 -6.47
CA LEU A 24 -26.67 -7.04 -6.30
C LEU A 24 -25.75 -5.88 -6.68
N LEU A 25 -26.09 -5.16 -7.74
CA LEU A 25 -25.35 -3.99 -8.21
C LEU A 25 -25.44 -2.85 -7.20
N GLU A 26 -26.63 -2.52 -6.71
CA GLU A 26 -26.82 -1.47 -5.71
C GLU A 26 -26.10 -1.82 -4.39
N ARG A 27 -26.15 -3.09 -3.99
CA ARG A 27 -25.37 -3.60 -2.84
C ARG A 27 -23.87 -3.48 -3.06
N ALA A 28 -23.36 -3.76 -4.26
CA ALA A 28 -21.94 -3.62 -4.56
C ALA A 28 -21.54 -2.14 -4.52
N LEU A 29 -22.28 -1.26 -5.19
CA LEU A 29 -22.00 0.17 -5.27
C LEU A 29 -22.10 0.87 -3.90
N SER A 30 -23.08 0.51 -3.07
CA SER A 30 -23.20 1.03 -1.70
C SER A 30 -22.06 0.61 -0.77
N LYS A 31 -21.43 -0.55 -1.03
CA LYS A 31 -20.23 -0.99 -0.31
C LYS A 31 -18.96 -0.32 -0.80
N LEU A 32 -18.97 0.27 -1.99
CA LEU A 32 -17.86 1.10 -2.43
C LEU A 32 -17.88 2.42 -1.63
N PRO A 33 -16.71 2.95 -1.26
CA PRO A 33 -16.64 4.27 -0.65
C PRO A 33 -17.18 5.32 -1.64
N GLN A 34 -18.23 6.07 -1.24
CA GLN A 34 -18.94 7.06 -2.08
C GLN A 34 -18.05 8.22 -2.56
N LYS A 35 -16.98 8.51 -1.83
CA LYS A 35 -15.91 9.35 -2.34
C LYS A 35 -14.92 8.38 -2.99
N PRO A 36 -14.48 8.58 -4.25
CA PRO A 36 -13.16 8.09 -4.57
C PRO A 36 -12.29 8.68 -3.46
N ARG A 37 -11.76 7.82 -2.56
CA ARG A 37 -10.61 8.19 -1.72
C ARG A 37 -9.76 9.00 -2.67
N GLU A 38 -9.61 10.29 -2.36
CA GLU A 38 -8.99 11.31 -3.22
C GLU A 38 -8.13 10.58 -4.21
N TYR A 39 -8.37 10.70 -5.53
CA TYR A 39 -7.46 10.18 -6.53
C TYR A 39 -6.08 10.63 -6.05
N ARG A 40 -5.40 9.75 -5.28
CA ARG A 40 -4.18 10.06 -4.57
C ARG A 40 -3.27 9.84 -5.72
N THR A 41 -3.17 10.90 -6.51
CA THR A 41 -2.42 11.02 -7.73
C THR A 41 -1.17 10.25 -7.44
N ARG A 42 -1.07 9.04 -8.00
CA ARG A 42 -0.06 8.03 -7.68
C ARG A 42 1.33 8.49 -8.13
N THR A 43 1.53 9.80 -8.34
CA THR A 43 2.32 10.31 -9.46
C THR A 43 2.91 11.70 -9.21
N THR A 44 3.14 12.11 -7.97
CA THR A 44 4.21 13.09 -7.73
C THR A 44 5.39 12.34 -7.14
N PRO A 45 6.43 12.01 -7.92
CA PRO A 45 7.64 11.44 -7.35
C PRO A 45 8.20 12.45 -6.33
N PRO A 46 8.51 12.01 -5.10
CA PRO A 46 9.11 12.89 -4.13
C PRO A 46 10.47 13.35 -4.62
N GLN A 47 10.76 14.65 -4.49
CA GLN A 47 12.05 15.22 -4.83
C GLN A 47 13.12 14.67 -3.87
N LEU A 48 14.11 13.98 -4.43
CA LEU A 48 15.24 13.44 -3.68
C LEU A 48 16.22 14.57 -3.38
N GLN A 49 16.53 14.77 -2.10
CA GLN A 49 17.62 15.64 -1.68
C GLN A 49 18.87 14.78 -1.54
N VAL A 50 19.76 14.89 -2.52
CA VAL A 50 21.01 14.13 -2.61
C VAL A 50 22.18 15.07 -2.41
N VAL A 51 23.10 14.68 -1.53
CA VAL A 51 24.36 15.40 -1.29
C VAL A 51 25.51 14.43 -1.51
N ILE A 52 26.44 14.81 -2.38
CA ILE A 52 27.64 14.02 -2.64
C ILE A 52 28.76 14.62 -1.79
N SER A 53 29.38 13.81 -0.92
CA SER A 53 30.53 14.22 -0.11
C SER A 53 31.66 13.20 -0.31
N GLY A 54 32.67 13.61 -1.08
CA GLY A 54 33.73 12.72 -1.55
C GLY A 54 33.15 11.48 -2.25
N LYS A 55 33.61 10.30 -1.83
CA LYS A 55 33.18 9.00 -2.39
C LYS A 55 31.88 8.44 -1.79
N ARG A 56 31.07 9.28 -1.14
CA ARG A 56 29.82 8.86 -0.48
C ARG A 56 28.67 9.74 -0.92
N THR A 57 27.53 9.11 -1.18
CA THR A 57 26.29 9.79 -1.57
C THR A 57 25.28 9.68 -0.44
N PHE A 58 24.74 10.81 0.00
CA PHE A 58 23.82 10.94 1.12
C PHE A 58 22.44 11.33 0.62
N ILE A 59 21.41 10.57 1.00
CA ILE A 59 20.01 10.87 0.70
C ILE A 59 19.32 11.28 2.00
N HIS A 60 19.22 12.59 2.24
CA HIS A 60 18.63 13.13 3.48
C HIS A 60 17.12 12.87 3.57
N ASN A 61 16.42 12.87 2.43
CA ASN A 61 14.96 12.81 2.42
C ASN A 61 14.37 11.39 2.48
N PHE A 62 15.15 10.40 2.92
CA PHE A 62 14.80 8.98 2.78
C PHE A 62 13.58 8.56 3.63
N ARG A 63 13.46 9.05 4.88
CA ARG A 63 12.28 8.78 5.73
C ARG A 63 10.98 9.30 5.13
N GLN A 64 10.99 10.52 4.59
CA GLN A 64 9.79 11.14 4.03
C GLN A 64 9.33 10.35 2.79
N ILE A 65 10.26 9.93 1.94
CA ILE A 65 9.98 9.07 0.78
C ILE A 65 9.35 7.74 1.21
N CYS A 66 9.90 7.10 2.25
CA CYS A 66 9.35 5.84 2.77
C CYS A 66 7.92 6.00 3.30
N ASN A 67 7.63 7.13 3.98
CA ASN A 67 6.29 7.43 4.49
C ASN A 67 5.29 7.72 3.37
N LEU A 68 5.69 8.47 2.34
CA LEU A 68 4.86 8.75 1.17
C LEU A 68 4.49 7.47 0.42
N LEU A 69 5.44 6.55 0.29
CA LEU A 69 5.24 5.24 -0.34
C LEU A 69 4.58 4.21 0.59
N ASN A 70 4.40 4.55 1.87
CA ASN A 70 3.92 3.64 2.92
C ASN A 70 4.70 2.32 2.96
N ARG A 71 6.04 2.40 2.92
CA ARG A 71 6.97 1.26 2.91
C ARG A 71 7.98 1.33 4.06
N ASN A 72 8.44 0.16 4.51
CA ASN A 72 9.51 0.09 5.51
C ASN A 72 10.85 0.54 4.89
N PRO A 73 11.62 1.40 5.58
CA PRO A 73 12.90 1.92 5.07
C PRO A 73 13.92 0.82 4.75
N ARG A 74 13.96 -0.27 5.51
CA ARG A 74 14.89 -1.38 5.25
C ARG A 74 14.63 -2.07 3.91
N HIS A 75 13.36 -2.23 3.56
CA HIS A 75 12.97 -2.86 2.30
C HIS A 75 13.32 -1.97 1.11
N LEU A 76 13.03 -0.67 1.23
CA LEU A 76 13.30 0.31 0.18
C LEU A 76 14.81 0.53 -0.01
N ALA A 77 15.59 0.57 1.07
CA ALA A 77 17.05 0.64 0.99
C ALA A 77 17.63 -0.59 0.29
N ARG A 78 17.19 -1.80 0.67
CA ARG A 78 17.65 -3.04 0.01
C ARG A 78 17.35 -3.04 -1.49
N PHE A 79 16.20 -2.51 -1.90
CA PHE A 79 15.85 -2.36 -3.30
C PHE A 79 16.81 -1.41 -4.01
N ILE A 80 16.98 -0.18 -3.52
CA ILE A 80 17.87 0.83 -4.12
C ILE A 80 19.31 0.31 -4.23
N LEU A 81 19.85 -0.28 -3.16
CA LEU A 81 21.22 -0.79 -3.15
C LEU A 81 21.43 -1.94 -4.15
N ARG A 82 20.40 -2.76 -4.37
CA ARG A 82 20.46 -3.82 -5.37
C ARG A 82 20.42 -3.27 -6.79
N GLU A 83 19.54 -2.30 -7.07
CA GLU A 83 19.45 -1.70 -8.41
C GLU A 83 20.70 -0.87 -8.75
N LEU A 84 21.30 -0.19 -7.76
CA LEU A 84 22.54 0.60 -7.94
C LEU A 84 23.82 -0.25 -7.86
N ALA A 85 23.70 -1.55 -7.52
CA ALA A 85 24.84 -2.44 -7.27
C ALA A 85 25.91 -1.85 -6.33
N ALA A 86 25.49 -1.03 -5.37
CA ALA A 86 26.37 -0.29 -4.47
C ALA A 86 26.12 -0.69 -3.01
N PRO A 87 27.17 -0.86 -2.19
CA PRO A 87 27.00 -1.09 -0.77
C PRO A 87 26.56 0.20 -0.06
N GLY A 88 25.72 0.06 0.96
CA GLY A 88 25.20 1.20 1.71
C GLY A 88 24.45 0.77 2.97
N TYR A 89 24.17 1.73 3.83
CA TYR A 89 23.50 1.52 5.10
C TYR A 89 22.61 2.71 5.45
N ILE A 90 21.69 2.48 6.38
CA ILE A 90 20.80 3.50 6.92
C ILE A 90 21.43 4.00 8.21
N GLU A 91 21.63 5.32 8.32
CA GLU A 91 22.09 5.96 9.56
C GLU A 91 20.94 6.17 10.55
N GLU A 92 21.26 6.45 11.82
CA GLU A 92 20.28 6.69 12.88
C GLU A 92 19.38 7.91 12.60
N ASN A 93 19.93 8.90 11.89
CA ASN A 93 19.21 10.07 11.38
C ASN A 93 18.25 9.73 10.21
N GLN A 94 18.14 8.46 9.83
CA GLN A 94 17.32 7.94 8.73
C GLN A 94 17.69 8.49 7.35
N THR A 95 18.94 8.89 7.19
CA THR A 95 19.59 9.15 5.91
C THR A 95 20.07 7.83 5.32
N LEU A 96 19.91 7.65 4.01
CA LEU A 96 20.52 6.52 3.30
C LEU A 96 21.91 6.96 2.81
N VAL A 97 22.94 6.22 3.22
CA VAL A 97 24.33 6.43 2.82
C VAL A 97 24.72 5.35 1.84
N ILE A 98 25.15 5.75 0.65
CA ILE A 98 25.63 4.86 -0.41
C ILE A 98 27.12 5.10 -0.58
N GLN A 99 27.89 4.01 -0.63
CA GLN A 99 29.32 4.07 -0.92
C GLN A 99 29.51 4.10 -2.44
N GLY A 100 29.97 5.23 -2.95
CA GLY A 100 30.08 5.51 -4.37
C GLY A 100 29.76 6.96 -4.70
N GLU A 101 30.39 7.48 -5.74
CA GLU A 101 30.03 8.73 -6.38
C GLU A 101 28.94 8.41 -7.41
N ILE A 102 27.70 8.72 -7.06
CA ILE A 102 26.56 8.44 -7.92
C ILE A 102 25.97 9.79 -8.31
N PRO A 103 26.31 10.32 -9.49
CA PRO A 103 25.58 11.46 -10.03
C PRO A 103 24.16 10.98 -10.35
N ILE A 104 23.17 11.54 -9.65
CA ILE A 104 21.75 11.22 -9.79
C ILE A 104 20.98 12.48 -10.18
#